data_AF-A0A7L0Q3Q6-F1
#
_entry.id   AF-A0A7L0Q3Q6-F1
#
_cell.length_a   1.000
_cell.length_b   1.000
_cell.length_c   1.000
_cell.angle_alpha   90.00
_cell.angle_beta   90.00
_cell.angle_gamma   90.00
#
_symmetry.space_group_name_H-M   'P 1'
#
loop_
_entity.id
_entity.type
_entity.pdbx_description
1 polymer ?
#
loop_
_entity_poly.entity_id
_entity_poly.type
_entity_poly.pdbx_seq_one_letter_code
_entity_poly.pdbx_strand_id
1 'polypeptide(L)'
;PAQVVSDTRRLSDVEWFRDVYGAAVQTVRVVASEETRKRRNWAFVAGVDDAESECGLDQGVAFDWVITNDGDEVSLDEQLETLLRSLRGRL
;
A
#
# COMPACT_ATOMS: atom_id res chain seq x y z
N PRO A 1 -20.22 3.11 -5.01
CA PRO A 1 -19.50 3.95 -4.01
C PRO A 1 -18.29 3.17 -3.51
N ALA A 2 -17.13 3.81 -3.32
CA ALA A 2 -15.91 3.15 -2.84
C ALA A 2 -15.52 3.69 -1.45
N GLN A 3 -14.99 2.82 -0.59
CA GLN A 3 -14.42 3.19 0.71
C GLN A 3 -12.92 2.94 0.70
N VAL A 4 -12.15 3.86 1.29
CA VAL A 4 -10.68 3.76 1.37
C VAL A 4 -10.30 3.63 2.84
N VAL A 5 -9.62 2.54 3.17
CA VAL A 5 -9.00 2.32 4.48
C VAL A 5 -7.51 2.59 4.30
N SER A 6 -7.01 3.72 4.80
CA SER A 6 -5.68 4.23 4.46
C SER A 6 -4.54 3.71 5.32
N ASP A 7 -4.81 3.18 6.51
CA ASP A 7 -3.78 2.88 7.52
C ASP A 7 -3.89 1.44 8.08
N THR A 8 -3.97 0.46 7.18
CA THR A 8 -3.84 -0.96 7.54
C THR A 8 -2.37 -1.28 7.79
N ARG A 9 -2.05 -1.83 8.96
CA ARG A 9 -0.66 -2.04 9.40
C ARG A 9 -0.37 -3.50 9.75
N ARG A 10 -1.40 -4.31 9.91
CA ARG A 10 -1.29 -5.71 10.35
C ARG A 10 -1.92 -6.66 9.36
N LEU A 11 -1.37 -7.87 9.28
CA LEU A 11 -1.94 -8.96 8.50
C LEU A 11 -3.41 -9.22 8.88
N SER A 12 -3.72 -9.18 10.18
CA SER A 12 -5.09 -9.38 10.69
C SER A 12 -6.10 -8.37 10.14
N ASP A 13 -5.68 -7.14 9.84
CA ASP A 13 -6.56 -6.14 9.23
C ASP A 13 -6.99 -6.60 7.83
N VAL A 14 -6.00 -7.02 7.02
CA VAL A 14 -6.21 -7.48 5.65
C VAL A 14 -7.04 -8.75 5.62
N GLU A 15 -6.74 -9.71 6.49
CA GLU A 15 -7.49 -10.96 6.63
C GLU A 15 -8.95 -10.68 6.99
N TRP A 16 -9.19 -9.81 7.97
CA TRP A 16 -10.55 -9.46 8.39
C TRP A 16 -11.35 -8.81 7.26
N PHE A 17 -10.78 -7.84 6.53
CA PHE A 17 -11.48 -7.22 5.40
C PHE A 17 -11.81 -8.24 4.31
N ARG A 18 -10.86 -9.13 3.99
CA ARG A 18 -11.06 -10.19 2.98
C ARG A 18 -12.13 -11.19 3.40
N ASP A 19 -12.21 -11.54 4.67
CA ASP A 19 -13.25 -12.42 5.21
C ASP A 19 -14.64 -11.77 5.15
N VAL A 20 -14.73 -10.49 5.54
CA VAL A 20 -16.01 -9.78 5.64
C VAL A 20 -16.56 -9.32 4.27
N TYR A 21 -15.70 -8.85 3.37
CA TYR A 21 -16.11 -8.23 2.11
C TYR A 21 -15.71 -9.04 0.86
N GLY A 22 -14.93 -10.11 1.02
CA GLY A 22 -14.58 -11.03 -0.05
C GLY A 22 -13.94 -10.35 -1.25
N ALA A 23 -14.46 -10.66 -2.44
CA ALA A 23 -13.93 -10.18 -3.72
C ALA A 23 -14.07 -8.66 -3.94
N ALA A 24 -14.82 -7.95 -3.10
CA ALA A 24 -14.92 -6.49 -3.16
C ALA A 24 -13.67 -5.79 -2.62
N VAL A 25 -12.84 -6.48 -1.81
CA VAL A 25 -11.60 -5.92 -1.28
C VAL A 25 -10.56 -5.82 -2.38
N GLN A 26 -9.89 -4.68 -2.42
CA GLN A 26 -8.69 -4.45 -3.23
C GLN A 26 -7.59 -3.92 -2.33
N THR A 27 -6.46 -4.62 -2.30
CA THR A 27 -5.30 -4.32 -1.46
C THR A 27 -4.24 -3.57 -2.27
N VAL A 28 -3.85 -2.39 -1.81
CA VAL A 28 -2.89 -1.52 -2.48
C VAL A 28 -1.72 -1.26 -1.55
N ARG A 29 -0.51 -1.71 -1.93
CA ARG A 29 0.72 -1.40 -1.21
C ARG A 29 1.42 -0.23 -1.87
N VAL A 30 1.69 0.83 -1.11
CA VAL A 30 2.58 1.91 -1.56
C VAL A 30 3.99 1.60 -1.08
N VAL A 31 4.96 1.66 -2.00
CA VAL A 31 6.38 1.47 -1.70
C VAL A 31 7.17 2.67 -2.20
N ALA A 32 8.30 2.93 -1.57
CA ALA A 32 9.29 3.88 -2.05
C ALA A 32 10.68 3.29 -1.78
N SER A 33 11.59 3.47 -2.73
CA SER A 33 12.98 3.09 -2.57
C SER A 33 13.62 3.78 -1.36
N GLU A 34 14.58 3.10 -0.76
CA GLU A 34 15.32 3.65 0.38
C GLU A 34 15.98 4.99 0.05
N GLU A 35 16.50 5.13 -1.18
CA GLU A 35 17.04 6.40 -1.68
C GLU A 35 16.00 7.51 -1.65
N THR A 36 14.79 7.26 -2.19
CA THR A 36 13.70 8.24 -2.19
C THR A 36 13.29 8.62 -0.77
N ARG A 37 13.17 7.62 0.12
CA ARG A 37 12.87 7.86 1.53
C ARG A 37 13.93 8.75 2.18
N LYS A 38 15.22 8.46 1.97
CA LYS A 38 16.34 9.28 2.47
C LYS A 38 16.32 10.71 1.93
N ARG A 39 15.99 10.92 0.65
CA ARG A 39 15.81 12.27 0.08
C ARG A 39 14.66 13.04 0.74
N ARG A 40 13.68 12.35 1.33
CA ARG A 40 12.57 12.91 2.11
C ARG A 40 12.89 12.98 3.61
N ASN A 41 14.17 12.97 3.97
CA ASN A 41 14.69 13.03 5.34
C ASN A 41 14.29 11.84 6.22
N TRP A 42 13.93 10.70 5.63
CA TRP A 42 13.80 9.47 6.39
C TRP A 42 15.19 8.95 6.78
N ALA A 43 15.35 8.65 8.06
CA ALA A 43 16.50 7.93 8.59
C ALA A 43 15.96 6.75 9.39
N PHE A 44 16.54 5.57 9.19
CA PHE A 44 16.15 4.37 9.91
C PHE A 44 16.36 4.55 11.42
N VAL A 45 15.31 4.32 12.20
CA VAL A 45 15.30 4.31 13.65
C VAL A 45 14.99 2.90 14.13
N ALA A 46 15.99 2.22 14.68
CA ALA A 46 15.82 0.92 15.30
C ALA A 46 14.80 0.98 16.46
N GLY A 47 13.93 -0.02 16.54
CA GLY A 47 12.79 -0.08 17.44
C GLY A 47 11.54 0.67 16.95
N VAL A 48 11.62 1.41 15.84
CA VAL A 48 10.48 2.11 15.22
C VAL A 48 10.23 1.55 13.82
N ASP A 49 11.21 1.69 12.93
CA ASP A 49 11.07 1.26 11.53
C ASP A 49 11.11 -0.27 11.34
N ASP A 50 11.61 -1.01 12.33
CA ASP A 50 11.62 -2.49 12.38
C ASP A 50 10.55 -3.06 13.33
N ALA A 51 9.73 -2.20 13.92
CA ALA A 51 8.60 -2.63 14.74
C ALA A 51 7.48 -3.21 13.85
N GLU A 52 6.67 -4.11 14.43
CA GLU A 52 5.52 -4.71 13.76
C GLU A 52 4.54 -3.66 13.21
N SER A 53 4.43 -2.49 13.85
CA SER A 53 3.57 -1.39 13.38
C SER A 53 3.97 -0.80 12.03
N GLU A 54 5.21 -1.01 11.60
CA GLU A 54 5.76 -0.51 10.33
C GLU A 54 6.04 -1.66 9.34
N CYS A 55 6.49 -2.83 9.82
CA CYS A 55 6.84 -4.00 8.99
C CYS A 55 5.78 -5.11 8.94
N GLY A 56 4.65 -4.98 9.63
CA GLY A 56 3.63 -6.04 9.80
C GLY A 56 2.96 -6.53 8.51
N LEU A 57 3.23 -5.88 7.39
CA LEU A 57 2.74 -6.21 6.05
C LEU A 57 3.85 -6.44 5.02
N ASP A 58 5.11 -6.50 5.44
CA ASP A 58 6.24 -6.74 4.55
C ASP A 58 6.27 -8.18 4.02
N GLN A 59 5.59 -9.10 4.71
CA GLN A 59 5.41 -10.50 4.32
C GLN A 59 3.97 -10.95 4.57
N GLY A 60 3.57 -12.05 3.92
CA GLY A 60 2.28 -12.71 4.19
C GLY A 60 1.07 -12.13 3.47
N VAL A 61 1.20 -11.01 2.76
CA VAL A 61 0.12 -10.44 1.94
C VAL A 61 0.51 -10.39 0.47
N ALA A 62 -0.27 -11.10 -0.36
CA ALA A 62 -0.29 -10.85 -1.80
C ALA A 62 -1.17 -9.63 -2.06
N PHE A 63 -0.54 -8.49 -2.39
CA PHE A 63 -1.26 -7.27 -2.74
C PHE A 63 -1.79 -7.34 -4.17
N ASP A 64 -3.00 -6.83 -4.40
CA ASP A 64 -3.57 -6.71 -5.74
C ASP A 64 -2.82 -5.66 -6.57
N TRP A 65 -2.34 -4.61 -5.90
CA TRP A 65 -1.62 -3.50 -6.50
C TRP A 65 -0.40 -3.11 -5.66
N VAL A 66 0.70 -2.80 -6.34
CA VAL A 66 1.87 -2.17 -5.74
C VAL A 66 2.11 -0.86 -6.49
N ILE A 67 2.11 0.26 -5.76
CA ILE A 67 2.35 1.61 -6.28
C ILE A 67 3.71 2.06 -5.82
N THR A 68 4.60 2.38 -6.76
CA THR A 68 5.94 2.89 -6.48
C THR A 68 5.94 4.41 -6.47
N ASN A 69 6.33 5.00 -5.35
CA ASN A 69 6.40 6.44 -5.11
C ASN A 69 7.86 6.90 -4.94
N ASP A 70 8.60 6.82 -6.05
CA ASP A 70 10.04 7.13 -6.09
C ASP A 70 10.36 8.60 -6.46
N GLY A 71 9.34 9.45 -6.45
CA GLY A 71 9.46 10.89 -6.71
C GLY A 71 9.32 11.30 -8.18
N ASP A 72 9.00 10.38 -9.08
CA ASP A 72 8.54 10.68 -10.43
C ASP A 72 7.01 10.86 -10.41
N GLU A 73 6.56 12.11 -10.48
CA GLU A 73 5.14 12.47 -10.44
C GLU A 73 4.37 11.92 -11.64
N VAL A 74 4.98 11.91 -12.83
CA VAL A 74 4.34 11.41 -14.05
C VAL A 74 4.13 9.90 -13.94
N SER A 75 5.16 9.17 -13.51
CA SER A 75 5.05 7.73 -13.30
C SER A 75 4.05 7.38 -12.20
N LEU A 76 3.99 8.18 -11.13
CA LEU A 76 3.01 7.97 -10.05
C LEU A 76 1.58 8.18 -10.56
N ASP A 77 1.33 9.25 -11.29
CA ASP A 77 0.01 9.55 -11.85
C ASP A 77 -0.45 8.47 -12.83
N GLU A 78 0.43 7.97 -13.72
CA GLU A 78 0.11 6.88 -14.64
C GLU A 78 -0.28 5.57 -13.92
N GLN A 79 0.40 5.25 -12.82
CA GLN A 79 0.08 4.10 -11.97
C GLN A 79 -1.29 4.27 -11.31
N LEU A 80 -1.57 5.46 -10.75
CA LEU A 80 -2.85 5.77 -10.11
C LEU A 80 -4.01 5.75 -11.11
N GLU A 81 -3.83 6.32 -12.31
CA GLU A 81 -4.84 6.26 -13.36
C GLU A 81 -5.15 4.83 -13.79
N THR A 82 -4.12 3.97 -13.87
CA THR A 82 -4.29 2.55 -14.21
C THR A 82 -5.06 1.80 -13.13
N LEU A 83 -4.73 2.03 -11.85
CA LEU A 83 -5.48 1.52 -10.71
C LEU A 83 -6.95 1.97 -10.77
N LEU A 84 -7.20 3.27 -10.93
CA LEU A 84 -8.55 3.84 -10.98
C LEU A 84 -9.37 3.29 -12.14
N ARG A 85 -8.77 3.12 -13.32
CA ARG A 85 -9.44 2.49 -14.48
C ARG A 85 -9.82 1.05 -14.18
N SER A 86 -8.93 0.27 -13.55
CA SER A 86 -9.23 -1.11 -13.18
C SER A 86 -10.35 -1.20 -12.15
N LEU A 87 -10.34 -0.35 -11.12
CA LEU A 87 -11.38 -0.32 -10.09
C LEU A 87 -12.74 0.08 -10.67
N ARG A 88 -12.78 1.05 -11.60
CA ARG A 88 -14.02 1.45 -12.29
C ARG A 88 -14.61 0.33 -13.14
N GLY A 89 -13.79 -0.54 -13.71
CA GLY A 89 -14.26 -1.70 -14.48
C GLY A 89 -14.88 -2.82 -13.64
N ARG A 90 -14.73 -2.76 -12.31
CA ARG A 90 -15.26 -3.74 -11.35
C ARG A 90 -16.54 -3.27 -10.65
N LEU A 91 -16.90 -2.00 -10.81
CA LEU A 91 -18.11 -1.36 -10.25
C LEU A 91 -19.26 -1.42 -11.26
#